data_AF-A0A8S8XAK5-F1
#
_entry.id   AF-A0A8S8XAK5-F1
#
_cell.length_a   1.000
_cell.length_b   1.000
_cell.length_c   1.000
_cell.angle_alpha   90.00
_cell.angle_beta   90.00
_cell.angle_gamma   90.00
#
_symmetry.space_group_name_H-M   'P 1'
#
loop_
_entity.id
_entity.type
_entity.pdbx_description
1 polymer ?
#
loop_
_entity_poly.entity_id
_entity_poly.type
_entity_poly.pdbx_seq_one_letter_code
_entity_poly.pdbx_strand_id
1 'polypeptide(L)' 'MGSLSIWHWLIVLAVVLILFGGGGKLSRLMGDLGKGITSFKKSMKDGEEANAAPPAQPRTIDGSPADSAARRDETVRHS' A
#
# COMPACT_ATOMS: atom_id res chain seq x y z
N MET A 1 12.91 -27.52 -28.35
CA MET A 1 12.23 -26.31 -28.86
C MET A 1 11.89 -25.42 -27.66
N GLY A 2 12.86 -24.61 -27.20
CA GLY A 2 12.82 -23.84 -25.94
C GLY A 2 11.89 -22.63 -26.05
N SER A 3 10.60 -22.91 -26.02
CA SER A 3 9.56 -22.01 -26.52
C SER A 3 9.40 -20.69 -25.77
N LEU A 4 9.94 -20.48 -24.56
CA LEU A 4 9.72 -19.22 -23.83
C LEU A 4 10.89 -18.93 -22.86
N SER A 5 12.05 -18.54 -23.40
CA SER A 5 13.19 -18.07 -22.60
C SER A 5 12.75 -16.94 -21.67
N ILE A 6 13.27 -16.90 -20.44
CA ILE A 6 13.02 -15.84 -19.43
C ILE A 6 13.26 -14.43 -20.03
N TRP A 7 14.16 -14.34 -21.01
CA TRP A 7 14.41 -13.14 -21.80
C TRP A 7 13.20 -12.63 -22.58
N HIS A 8 12.35 -13.51 -23.12
CA HIS A 8 11.11 -13.12 -23.80
C HIS A 8 10.13 -12.46 -22.82
N TRP A 9 9.99 -13.03 -21.61
CA TRP A 9 9.13 -12.46 -20.57
C TRP A 9 9.60 -11.08 -20.10
N LEU A 10 10.91 -10.83 -20.03
CA LEU A 10 11.45 -9.49 -19.76
C LEU A 10 11.05 -8.47 -20.84
N ILE A 11 11.16 -8.86 -22.11
CA ILE A 11 10.82 -7.98 -23.24
C ILE A 11 9.31 -7.69 -23.27
N VAL A 12 8.48 -8.71 -23.05
CA VAL A 12 7.02 -8.55 -22.98
C VAL A 12 6.62 -7.62 -21.83
N LEU A 13 7.23 -7.79 -20.66
CA LEU A 13 6.96 -6.94 -19.50
C LEU A 13 7.31 -5.48 -19.78
N ALA A 14 8.44 -5.22 -20.45
CA ALA A 14 8.84 -3.86 -20.84
C ALA A 14 7.81 -3.21 -21.77
N VAL A 15 7.31 -3.93 -22.77
CA VAL A 15 6.28 -3.42 -23.70
C VAL A 15 4.97 -3.12 -22.98
N VAL A 16 4.52 -4.01 -22.10
CA VAL A 16 3.30 -3.81 -21.30
C VAL A 16 3.45 -2.59 -20.38
N LEU A 17 4.61 -2.41 -19.75
CA LEU A 17 4.86 -1.26 -18.88
C LEU A 17 4.88 0.05 -19.66
N ILE A 18 5.39 0.09 -20.89
CA ILE A 18 5.36 1.29 -21.73
C ILE A 18 3.93 1.62 -22.16
N LEU A 19 3.14 0.61 -22.54
CA LEU A 19 1.78 0.79 -23.05
C LEU A 19 0.77 1.14 -21.95
N PHE A 20 0.93 0.56 -20.76
CA PHE A 20 0.00 0.72 -19.64
C PHE A 20 0.54 1.61 -18.50
N GLY A 21 1.85 1.89 -18.46
CA GLY A 21 2.50 2.63 -17.37
C GLY A 21 2.37 4.16 -17.45
N GLY A 22 2.11 4.73 -18.63
CA GLY A 22 1.96 6.18 -18.79
C GLY A 22 0.64 6.76 -18.24
N GLY A 23 -0.37 5.92 -18.00
CA GLY A 23 -1.75 6.37 -17.81
C GLY A 23 -2.26 6.43 -16.36
N GLY A 24 -1.45 6.10 -15.34
CA GLY A 24 -1.81 6.15 -13.90
C GLY A 24 -2.93 5.22 -13.42
N LYS A 25 -3.78 4.72 -14.34
CA LYS A 25 -4.87 3.77 -14.10
C LYS A 25 -4.36 2.42 -13.64
N LEU A 26 -3.21 1.98 -14.18
CA LEU A 26 -2.56 0.74 -13.76
C LEU A 26 -2.13 0.81 -12.28
N SER A 27 -1.61 1.95 -11.80
CA SER A 27 -1.21 2.10 -10.40
C SER A 27 -2.38 2.05 -9.42
N ARG A 28 -3.55 2.60 -9.78
CA ARG A 28 -4.75 2.50 -8.92
C ARG A 28 -5.28 1.07 -8.88
N LEU A 29 -5.41 0.42 -10.03
CA LEU A 29 -5.88 -0.97 -10.11
C LEU A 29 -4.90 -1.95 -9.45
N MET A 30 -3.59 -1.78 -9.66
CA MET A 30 -2.55 -2.58 -9.03
C MET A 30 -2.47 -2.33 -7.51
N GLY A 31 -2.79 -1.11 -7.05
CA GLY A 31 -2.93 -0.79 -5.63
C GLY A 31 -4.10 -1.53 -4.97
N ASP A 32 -5.26 -1.57 -5.63
CA ASP A 32 -6.44 -2.26 -5.10
C ASP A 32 -6.27 -3.79 -5.14
N LEU A 33 -5.68 -4.32 -6.22
CA LEU A 33 -5.30 -5.74 -6.32
C LEU A 33 -4.21 -6.12 -5.30
N GLY A 34 -3.22 -5.26 -5.10
CA GLY A 34 -2.13 -5.46 -4.15
C GLY A 34 -2.64 -5.49 -2.69
N LYS A 35 -3.59 -4.63 -2.35
CA LYS A 35 -4.26 -4.65 -1.03
C LYS A 35 -5.05 -5.94 -0.82
N GLY A 36 -5.83 -6.36 -1.82
CA GLY A 36 -6.60 -7.61 -1.75
C GLY A 36 -5.72 -8.85 -1.53
N ILE A 37 -4.63 -8.98 -2.29
CA ILE A 37 -3.69 -10.10 -2.16
C ILE A 37 -2.89 -10.02 -0.84
N THR A 38 -2.54 -8.82 -0.38
CA THR A 38 -1.84 -8.63 0.91
C THR A 38 -2.73 -9.02 2.08
N SER A 39 -4.01 -8.63 2.08
CA SER A 39 -4.97 -9.05 3.12
C SER A 39 -5.19 -10.56 3.10
N PHE A 40 -5.27 -11.18 1.92
CA PHE A 40 -5.40 -12.62 1.79
C PHE A 40 -4.17 -13.36 2.35
N LYS A 41 -2.97 -12.91 2.01
CA LYS A 41 -1.72 -13.44 2.57
C LYS A 41 -1.66 -13.24 4.09
N LYS A 42 -2.08 -12.07 4.59
CA LYS A 42 -2.11 -11.78 6.02
C LYS A 42 -3.12 -12.66 6.74
N SER A 43 -4.31 -12.90 6.20
CA SER A 43 -5.27 -13.84 6.77
C SER A 43 -4.77 -15.29 6.78
N MET A 44 -4.05 -15.72 5.73
CA MET A 44 -3.42 -17.05 5.72
C MET A 44 -2.32 -17.17 6.77
N LYS A 45 -1.51 -16.12 6.94
CA LYS A 45 -0.39 -16.11 7.88
C LYS A 45 -0.84 -15.90 9.33
N ASP A 46 -1.86 -15.06 9.57
CA ASP A 46 -2.50 -14.88 10.88
C ASP A 46 -3.25 -16.17 11.31
N GLY A 47 -3.63 -17.05 10.37
CA GLY A 47 -4.12 -18.40 10.66
C GLY A 47 -3.05 -19.35 11.22
N GLU A 48 -1.76 -19.08 10.96
CA GLU A 48 -0.61 -19.75 11.60
C GLU A 48 -0.11 -19.01 12.86
N GLU A 49 -0.32 -17.70 12.95
CA GLU A 49 0.34 -16.81 13.93
C GLU A 49 -0.64 -16.19 14.97
N ALA A 50 -1.80 -16.84 15.22
CA ALA A 50 -2.85 -16.39 16.14
C ALA A 50 -2.47 -16.38 17.65
N ASN A 51 -1.21 -16.14 18.01
CA ASN A 51 -0.78 -16.00 19.40
C ASN A 51 0.25 -14.88 19.66
N ALA A 52 0.31 -13.83 18.83
CA ALA A 52 1.09 -12.63 19.18
C ALA A 52 0.58 -11.32 18.53
N ALA A 53 -0.19 -10.57 19.32
CA ALA A 53 -0.38 -9.11 19.30
C ALA A 53 -1.35 -8.45 18.28
N PRO A 54 -1.96 -7.30 18.65
CA PRO A 54 -3.06 -6.67 17.90
C PRO A 54 -2.60 -5.97 16.61
N PRO A 55 -3.45 -5.92 15.56
CA PRO A 55 -3.08 -5.37 14.27
C PRO A 55 -2.88 -3.85 14.37
N ALA A 56 -1.68 -3.40 14.00
CA ALA A 56 -1.35 -2.00 13.82
C ALA A 56 -2.25 -1.39 12.73
N GLN A 57 -3.07 -0.43 13.14
CA GLN A 57 -3.98 0.32 12.27
C GLN A 57 -3.16 1.12 11.24
N PRO A 58 -3.54 1.11 9.94
CA PRO A 58 -2.87 1.93 8.94
C PRO A 58 -3.23 3.39 9.22
N ARG A 59 -2.27 4.16 9.76
CA ARG A 59 -2.38 5.62 9.78
C ARG A 59 -2.35 6.10 8.33
N THR A 60 -3.51 6.45 7.80
CA THR A 60 -3.62 7.15 6.53
C THR A 60 -2.90 8.48 6.64
N ILE A 61 -1.92 8.71 5.77
CA ILE A 61 -1.30 10.01 5.54
C ILE A 61 -2.32 10.81 4.73
N ASP A 62 -3.32 11.38 5.40
CA ASP A 62 -4.17 12.43 4.84
C ASP A 62 -4.54 13.37 6.01
N GLY A 63 -4.38 14.67 5.78
CA GLY A 63 -4.08 15.65 6.80
C GLY A 63 -5.11 15.74 7.93
N SER A 64 -4.62 15.80 9.17
CA SER A 64 -5.37 16.35 10.30
C SER A 64 -4.99 17.82 10.50
N PRO A 65 -5.80 18.79 10.01
CA PRO A 65 -5.74 20.17 10.47
C PRO A 65 -6.57 20.40 11.75
N ALA A 66 -7.16 19.35 12.35
CA ALA A 66 -8.10 19.51 13.46
C ALA A 66 -7.46 19.43 14.85
N ASP A 67 -6.28 18.83 15.02
CA ASP A 67 -5.65 18.70 16.35
C ASP A 67 -4.70 19.87 16.70
N SER A 68 -4.35 20.73 15.74
CA SER A 68 -3.42 21.85 15.97
C SER A 68 -4.08 23.16 16.41
N ALA A 69 -5.41 23.23 16.44
CA ALA A 69 -6.14 24.44 16.85
C ALA A 69 -6.62 24.41 18.31
N ALA A 70 -6.73 23.23 18.93
CA ALA A 70 -7.24 23.10 20.31
C ALA A 70 -6.16 23.15 21.40
N ARG A 71 -4.87 23.05 21.04
CA ARG A 71 -3.74 22.97 21.99
C ARG A 71 -2.89 24.25 22.08
N ARG A 72 -3.44 25.40 21.67
CA ARG A 72 -2.80 26.73 21.78
C ARG A 72 -3.48 27.68 22.78
N ASP A 73 -4.41 27.22 23.61
CA ASP A 73 -5.04 28.05 24.65
C ASP A 73 -4.45 27.83 26.07
N GLU A 74 -3.57 26.83 26.26
CA GLU A 74 -3.08 26.46 27.61
C GLU A 74 -1.68 26.98 27.96
N THR A 75 -0.93 27.55 27.01
CA THR A 75 0.46 28.02 27.26
C THR A 75 0.56 29.54 27.47
N VAL A 76 -0.56 30.28 27.43
CA VAL A 76 -0.59 31.76 27.56
C VAL A 76 -1.38 32.22 28.81
N ARG A 77 -1.75 31.30 29.72
CA ARG A 77 -2.40 31.64 31.01
C ARG A 77 -1.56 31.35 32.26
N HIS A 78 -0.31 30.94 32.11
CA HIS A 78 0.57 30.71 33.26
C HIS A 78 2.00 31.15 32.95
N SER A 79 2.19 32.46 32.80
CA SER A 79 3.48 33.17 32.89
C SER A 79 3.20 34.63 33.24
#